data_AF-A0A1Q7XVI3-F1
#
_entry.id   AF-A0A1Q7XVI3-F1
#
_cell.length_a   1.000
_cell.length_b   1.000
_cell.length_c   1.000
_cell.angle_alpha   90.00
_cell.angle_beta   90.00
_cell.angle_gamma   90.00
#
_symmetry.space_group_name_H-M   'P 1'
#
loop_
_entity.id
_entity.type
_entity.pdbx_description
1 polymer ?
#
loop_
_entity_poly.entity_id
_entity_poly.type
_entity_poly.pdbx_seq_one_letter_code
_entity_poly.pdbx_strand_id
1 'polypeptide(L)'
;NTAPAIAVVALHVQSRHPDASMLVLPSDHLIRNVPAFHAAIATALPLAAGGSLVTFGITPRGPVTGYGYIERGDPVRGSERSFRVRRFVEKPDLETARRYFSSDRFFWNSGMFALRPRRFLEELQRFRPEILAAAKAALEAGKSDLDFLRLDSAAFTACPSDSIDYAVMERTSASAMVQADIGWSDVGSWTALWEAGDQDASKNVVRGDVDLREASGCYVRAEHRMVAALGVRDLVIVETDDAVLVADKSRSQEVKEVVETLAREARTEHVSHSRVYRPWGYYESIDAGERFQVKRIMVKPGEALSLQMHHHRAEHWVVVSGTAKVTRGDEVKLLSENESTYIPIETKHRLENVGKEPLFLIEVQSGSYLGEDDIVRFEDRYHRN
;
A
#
# COMPACT_ATOMS: atom_id res chain seq x y z
N ASN A 1 6.90 8.98 -5.81
CA ASN A 1 7.76 7.77 -5.73
C ASN A 1 8.70 7.91 -4.51
N THR A 2 9.68 7.03 -4.28
CA THR A 2 10.37 6.87 -2.99
C THR A 2 11.34 8.01 -2.63
N ALA A 3 12.00 8.67 -3.59
CA ALA A 3 12.96 9.73 -3.26
C ALA A 3 12.29 10.94 -2.56
N PRO A 4 11.17 11.50 -3.07
CA PRO A 4 10.42 12.55 -2.35
C PRO A 4 9.98 12.15 -0.94
N ALA A 5 9.49 10.92 -0.76
CA ALA A 5 9.02 10.43 0.54
C ALA A 5 10.18 10.37 1.56
N ILE A 6 11.31 9.79 1.15
CA ILE A 6 12.51 9.68 2.00
C ILE A 6 13.08 11.08 2.28
N ALA A 7 13.05 12.01 1.32
CA ALA A 7 13.51 13.39 1.50
C ALA A 7 12.73 14.14 2.60
N VAL A 8 11.40 14.05 2.58
CA VAL A 8 10.56 14.64 3.64
C VAL A 8 10.92 14.08 5.01
N VAL A 9 11.02 12.75 5.13
CA VAL A 9 11.35 12.11 6.41
C VAL A 9 12.77 12.48 6.84
N ALA A 10 13.73 12.50 5.93
CA ALA A 10 15.11 12.87 6.22
C ALA A 10 15.22 14.32 6.72
N LEU A 11 14.51 15.27 6.11
CA LEU A 11 14.44 16.66 6.59
C LEU A 11 13.82 16.73 8.00
N HIS A 12 12.72 16.00 8.22
CA HIS A 12 12.02 15.97 9.50
C HIS A 12 12.90 15.39 10.62
N VAL A 13 13.57 14.26 10.36
CA VAL A 13 14.50 13.60 11.30
C VAL A 13 15.74 14.47 11.52
N GLN A 14 16.35 15.00 10.47
CA GLN A 14 17.57 15.81 10.58
C GLN A 14 17.40 17.03 11.49
N SER A 15 16.22 17.67 11.47
CA SER A 15 15.92 18.83 12.31
C SER A 15 15.77 18.50 13.81
N ARG A 16 15.42 17.26 14.15
CA ARG A 16 15.14 16.81 15.54
C ARG A 16 16.25 15.94 16.13
N HIS A 17 16.87 15.12 15.29
CA HIS A 17 17.86 14.12 15.66
C HIS A 17 19.00 14.13 14.64
N PRO A 18 19.91 15.11 14.71
CA PRO A 18 20.92 15.34 13.68
C PRO A 18 21.92 14.18 13.51
N ASP A 19 22.08 13.36 14.57
CA ASP A 19 22.99 12.21 14.59
C ASP A 19 22.28 10.87 14.35
N ALA A 20 20.96 10.87 14.11
CA ALA A 20 20.19 9.66 13.89
C ALA A 20 20.61 8.95 12.59
N SER A 21 20.43 7.63 12.59
CA SER A 21 20.43 6.83 11.37
C SER A 21 18.99 6.46 11.04
N MET A 22 18.65 6.46 9.75
CA MET A 22 17.37 6.01 9.23
C MET A 22 17.52 4.63 8.63
N LEU A 23 16.59 3.75 8.97
CA LEU A 23 16.34 2.50 8.27
C LEU A 23 15.07 2.69 7.43
N VAL A 24 15.22 2.65 6.11
CA VAL A 24 14.14 2.83 5.13
C VAL A 24 13.74 1.44 4.63
N LEU A 25 12.48 1.06 4.88
CA LEU A 25 11.95 -0.26 4.57
C LEU A 25 10.66 -0.13 3.75
N PRO A 26 10.54 -0.84 2.63
CA PRO A 26 9.24 -1.07 1.98
C PRO A 26 8.32 -1.87 2.91
N SER A 27 7.04 -1.52 2.95
CA SER A 27 6.04 -2.12 3.85
C SER A 27 5.43 -3.41 3.31
N ASP A 28 5.71 -3.74 2.05
CA ASP A 28 5.09 -4.78 1.24
C ASP A 28 6.04 -5.98 0.98
N HIS A 29 7.20 -6.02 1.64
CA HIS A 29 8.15 -7.13 1.51
C HIS A 29 7.92 -8.23 2.54
N LEU A 30 8.25 -9.47 2.15
CA LEU A 30 8.31 -10.62 3.04
C LEU A 30 9.76 -10.89 3.47
N ILE A 31 9.99 -11.01 4.78
CA ILE A 31 11.26 -11.42 5.37
C ILE A 31 11.02 -12.63 6.26
N ARG A 32 11.53 -13.80 5.85
CA ARG A 32 11.33 -15.07 6.59
C ARG A 32 12.30 -15.26 7.75
N ASN A 33 13.54 -14.77 7.62
CA ASN A 33 14.58 -14.94 8.64
C ASN A 33 14.85 -13.61 9.36
N VAL A 34 13.99 -13.30 10.33
CA VAL A 34 14.08 -12.08 11.15
C VAL A 34 15.43 -11.97 11.92
N PRO A 35 15.96 -13.03 12.55
CA PRO A 35 17.28 -12.95 13.19
C PRO A 35 18.42 -12.55 12.22
N ALA A 36 18.43 -13.11 11.01
CA ALA A 36 19.43 -12.73 10.00
C ALA A 36 19.25 -11.27 9.53
N PHE A 37 18.00 -10.80 9.45
CA PHE A 37 17.72 -9.40 9.12
C PHE A 37 18.23 -8.44 10.20
N HIS A 38 18.01 -8.74 11.48
CA HIS A 38 18.58 -7.95 12.57
C HIS A 38 20.11 -7.94 12.55
N ALA A 39 20.75 -9.08 12.24
CA ALA A 39 22.21 -9.14 12.09
C ALA A 39 22.71 -8.28 10.91
N ALA A 40 21.97 -8.26 9.79
CA ALA A 40 22.28 -7.40 8.66
C ALA A 40 22.14 -5.90 9.02
N ILE A 41 21.08 -5.52 9.75
CA ILE A 41 20.89 -4.15 10.25
C ILE A 41 22.05 -3.75 11.19
N ALA A 42 22.43 -4.62 12.11
CA ALA A 42 23.54 -4.38 13.04
C ALA A 42 24.88 -4.16 12.30
N THR A 43 25.04 -4.75 11.12
CA THR A 43 26.19 -4.53 10.24
C THR A 43 26.07 -3.24 9.44
N ALA A 44 24.87 -2.88 8.99
CA ALA A 44 24.60 -1.71 8.17
C ALA A 44 24.70 -0.38 8.94
N LEU A 45 24.22 -0.33 10.19
CA LEU A 45 24.15 0.90 10.97
C LEU A 45 25.53 1.57 11.19
N PRO A 46 26.61 0.85 11.54
CA PRO A 46 27.94 1.46 11.64
C PRO A 46 28.45 2.05 10.32
N LEU A 47 28.14 1.41 9.18
CA LEU A 47 28.53 1.91 7.86
C LEU A 47 27.76 3.18 7.49
N ALA A 48 26.46 3.21 7.79
CA ALA A 48 25.62 4.39 7.63
C ALA A 48 26.11 5.54 8.51
N ALA A 49 26.45 5.24 9.77
CA ALA A 49 27.06 6.20 10.69
C ALA A 49 28.41 6.72 10.17
N GLY A 50 29.19 5.89 9.48
CA GLY A 50 30.41 6.27 8.76
C GLY A 50 30.18 7.11 7.49
N GLY A 51 28.92 7.43 7.16
CA GLY A 51 28.56 8.28 6.02
C GLY A 51 28.32 7.53 4.70
N SER A 52 28.16 6.20 4.75
CA SER A 52 27.74 5.42 3.58
C SER A 52 26.22 5.44 3.41
N LEU A 53 25.74 5.41 2.17
CA LEU A 53 24.36 5.07 1.84
C LEU A 53 24.29 3.54 1.64
N VAL A 54 23.83 2.83 2.67
CA VAL A 54 23.89 1.36 2.70
C VAL A 54 22.63 0.78 2.08
N THR A 55 22.78 -0.16 1.14
CA THR A 55 21.69 -1.02 0.62
C THR A 55 21.89 -2.47 1.10
N PHE A 56 20.84 -3.28 1.04
CA PHE A 56 20.89 -4.70 1.37
C PHE A 56 20.83 -5.53 0.08
N GLY A 57 21.88 -6.30 -0.18
CA GLY A 57 22.00 -7.14 -1.36
C GLY A 57 21.50 -8.56 -1.10
N ILE A 58 20.53 -9.01 -1.89
CA ILE A 58 19.99 -10.38 -1.81
C ILE A 58 20.67 -11.26 -2.85
N THR A 59 21.07 -12.47 -2.46
CA THR A 59 21.66 -13.43 -3.38
C THR A 59 20.62 -13.86 -4.42
N PRO A 60 20.85 -13.63 -5.72
CA PRO A 60 19.89 -13.97 -6.76
C PRO A 60 19.64 -15.48 -6.81
N ARG A 61 18.38 -15.88 -6.97
CA ARG A 61 17.96 -17.28 -7.18
C ARG A 61 17.62 -17.59 -8.64
N GLY A 62 17.68 -16.57 -9.50
CA GLY A 62 17.46 -16.67 -10.94
C GLY A 62 17.66 -15.34 -11.66
N PRO A 63 17.53 -15.32 -13.00
CA PRO A 63 17.68 -14.12 -13.81
C PRO A 63 16.36 -13.31 -13.89
N VAL A 64 16.04 -12.56 -12.83
CA VAL A 64 14.81 -11.77 -12.72
C VAL A 64 15.01 -10.39 -13.34
N THR A 65 14.23 -10.04 -14.38
CA THR A 65 14.32 -8.73 -15.05
C THR A 65 13.59 -7.61 -14.33
N GLY A 66 12.69 -7.95 -13.39
CA GLY A 66 11.89 -6.99 -12.63
C GLY A 66 12.64 -6.29 -11.48
N TYR A 67 13.83 -6.76 -11.12
CA TYR A 67 14.60 -6.25 -9.99
C TYR A 67 15.77 -5.37 -10.42
N GLY A 68 16.13 -4.45 -9.53
CA GLY A 68 17.45 -3.82 -9.56
C GLY A 68 18.54 -4.81 -9.18
N TYR A 69 19.71 -4.65 -9.78
CA TYR A 69 20.92 -5.39 -9.47
C TYR A 69 22.01 -4.47 -8.93
N ILE A 70 22.78 -4.98 -7.99
CA ILE A 70 23.94 -4.34 -7.37
C ILE A 70 25.17 -5.15 -7.76
N GLU A 71 26.12 -4.52 -8.44
CA GLU A 71 27.44 -5.12 -8.62
C GLU A 71 28.32 -4.77 -7.41
N ARG A 72 28.72 -5.79 -6.64
CA ARG A 72 29.66 -5.59 -5.53
C ARG A 72 31.04 -5.20 -6.06
N GLY A 73 31.65 -4.24 -5.40
CA GLY A 73 33.05 -3.88 -5.51
C GLY A 73 33.88 -4.57 -4.42
N ASP A 74 34.93 -3.88 -3.99
CA ASP A 74 35.85 -4.40 -2.98
C ASP A 74 35.19 -4.55 -1.60
N PRO A 75 35.61 -5.55 -0.80
CA PRO A 75 35.16 -5.70 0.58
C PRO A 75 35.45 -4.44 1.41
N VAL A 76 34.52 -4.08 2.29
CA VAL A 76 34.75 -3.03 3.29
C VAL A 76 35.62 -3.61 4.40
N ARG A 77 36.70 -2.91 4.76
CA ARG A 77 37.64 -3.37 5.78
C ARG A 77 36.93 -3.68 7.10
N GLY A 78 37.18 -4.87 7.66
CA GLY A 78 36.60 -5.29 8.93
C GLY A 78 35.19 -5.88 8.83
N SER A 79 34.68 -6.15 7.64
CA SER A 79 33.41 -6.86 7.44
C SER A 79 33.51 -7.86 6.30
N GLU A 80 33.11 -9.11 6.56
CA GLU A 80 33.06 -10.17 5.54
C GLU A 80 31.81 -10.10 4.66
N ARG A 81 30.79 -9.35 5.09
CA ARG A 81 29.48 -9.27 4.43
C ARG A 81 29.19 -7.90 3.82
N SER A 82 30.15 -6.98 3.90
CA SER A 82 29.97 -5.61 3.40
C SER A 82 30.91 -5.33 2.25
N PHE A 83 30.39 -4.74 1.18
CA PHE A 83 31.13 -4.43 -0.03
C PHE A 83 30.86 -2.99 -0.44
N ARG A 84 31.83 -2.34 -1.08
CA ARG A 84 31.54 -1.12 -1.84
C ARG A 84 30.58 -1.45 -2.98
N VAL A 85 29.74 -0.52 -3.39
CA VAL A 85 28.96 -0.71 -4.62
C VAL A 85 29.78 -0.20 -5.81
N ARG A 86 29.96 -1.05 -6.82
CA ARG A 86 30.60 -0.66 -8.07
C ARG A 86 29.62 0.06 -8.99
N ARG A 87 28.39 -0.47 -9.09
CA ARG A 87 27.27 0.16 -9.79
C ARG A 87 25.95 -0.46 -9.38
N PHE A 88 24.89 0.32 -9.54
CA PHE A 88 23.51 -0.14 -9.58
C PHE A 88 23.07 -0.26 -11.04
N VAL A 89 22.20 -1.24 -11.30
CA VAL A 89 21.58 -1.44 -12.62
C VAL A 89 20.12 -1.79 -12.39
N GLU A 90 19.21 -0.90 -12.74
CA GLU A 90 17.78 -1.14 -12.60
C GLU A 90 17.22 -1.93 -13.79
N LYS A 91 16.47 -3.00 -13.50
CA LYS A 91 15.63 -3.77 -14.45
C LYS A 91 16.32 -4.13 -15.78
N PRO A 92 17.38 -4.95 -15.76
CA PRO A 92 18.08 -5.36 -16.96
C PRO A 92 17.21 -6.24 -17.88
N ASP A 93 17.58 -6.32 -19.16
CA ASP A 93 17.03 -7.33 -20.07
C ASP A 93 17.38 -8.77 -19.61
N LEU A 94 16.67 -9.77 -20.14
CA LEU A 94 16.82 -11.16 -19.72
C LEU A 94 18.22 -11.74 -20.00
N GLU A 95 18.88 -11.34 -21.08
CA GLU A 95 20.23 -11.81 -21.40
C GLU A 95 21.23 -11.27 -20.37
N THR A 96 21.10 -9.98 -20.04
CA THR A 96 21.89 -9.31 -19.03
C THR A 96 21.63 -9.90 -17.64
N ALA A 97 20.38 -10.16 -17.26
CA ALA A 97 20.03 -10.82 -16.00
C ALA A 97 20.64 -12.23 -15.88
N ARG A 98 20.68 -12.99 -16.98
CA ARG A 98 21.37 -14.30 -17.03
C ARG A 98 22.87 -14.17 -16.79
N ARG A 99 23.52 -13.16 -17.40
CA ARG A 99 24.93 -12.87 -17.13
C ARG A 99 25.17 -12.51 -15.67
N TYR A 100 24.31 -11.67 -15.09
CA TYR A 100 24.42 -11.29 -13.68
C TYR A 100 24.26 -12.49 -12.75
N PHE A 101 23.25 -13.34 -13.01
CA PHE A 101 23.03 -14.56 -12.23
C PHE A 101 24.21 -15.55 -12.32
N SER A 102 24.88 -15.63 -13.48
CA SER A 102 26.07 -16.48 -13.64
C SER A 102 27.33 -15.96 -12.91
N SER A 103 27.27 -14.74 -12.36
CA SER A 103 28.36 -14.12 -11.62
C SER A 103 28.07 -14.10 -10.12
N ASP A 104 29.11 -14.33 -9.33
CA ASP A 104 29.11 -14.19 -7.86
C ASP A 104 29.22 -12.72 -7.38
N ARG A 105 29.19 -11.76 -8.31
CA ARG A 105 29.34 -10.33 -8.02
C ARG A 105 28.04 -9.55 -8.00
N PHE A 106 26.95 -10.13 -8.48
CA PHE A 106 25.67 -9.43 -8.61
C PHE A 106 24.67 -9.90 -7.55
N PHE A 107 23.99 -8.93 -6.96
CA PHE A 107 22.96 -9.12 -5.94
C PHE A 107 21.70 -8.39 -6.36
N TRP A 108 20.54 -8.86 -5.96
CA TRP A 108 19.32 -8.07 -6.10
C TRP A 108 19.32 -6.92 -5.11
N ASN A 109 18.89 -5.75 -5.57
CA ASN A 109 18.59 -4.61 -4.73
C ASN A 109 17.28 -4.86 -3.99
N SER A 110 17.32 -4.93 -2.66
CA SER A 110 16.13 -5.22 -1.87
C SER A 110 15.22 -4.01 -1.65
N GLY A 111 15.57 -2.83 -2.17
CA GLY A 111 14.85 -1.57 -1.90
C GLY A 111 14.91 -1.08 -0.45
N MET A 112 15.72 -1.72 0.41
CA MET A 112 15.93 -1.32 1.79
C MET A 112 17.22 -0.52 1.90
N PHE A 113 17.22 0.52 2.75
CA PHE A 113 18.38 1.37 2.92
C PHE A 113 18.66 1.68 4.39
N ALA A 114 19.92 1.75 4.77
CA ALA A 114 20.36 2.37 6.02
C ALA A 114 21.25 3.58 5.70
N LEU A 115 20.84 4.75 6.17
CA LEU A 115 21.49 6.01 5.80
C LEU A 115 21.45 7.03 6.94
N ARG A 116 22.38 7.99 6.91
CA ARG A 116 22.24 9.23 7.69
C ARG A 116 21.41 10.24 6.92
N PRO A 117 20.41 10.90 7.56
CA PRO A 117 19.57 11.89 6.90
C PRO A 117 20.41 12.97 6.22
N ARG A 118 21.36 13.58 6.94
CA ARG A 118 22.28 14.59 6.40
C ARG A 118 22.98 14.13 5.12
N ARG A 119 23.59 12.95 5.14
CA ARG A 119 24.36 12.46 3.98
C ARG A 119 23.46 12.23 2.78
N PHE A 120 22.28 11.66 3.00
CA PHE A 120 21.30 11.48 1.93
C PHE A 120 20.84 12.82 1.33
N LEU A 121 20.56 13.82 2.18
CA LEU A 121 20.17 15.16 1.72
C LEU A 121 21.29 15.85 0.94
N GLU A 122 22.55 15.68 1.33
CA GLU A 122 23.72 16.20 0.59
C GLU A 122 23.84 15.58 -0.81
N GLU A 123 23.68 14.25 -0.93
CA GLU A 123 23.68 13.57 -2.24
C GLU A 123 22.46 13.97 -3.08
N LEU A 124 21.27 14.07 -2.47
CA LEU A 124 20.05 14.50 -3.15
C LEU A 124 20.15 15.95 -3.64
N GLN A 125 20.71 16.86 -2.84
CA GLN A 125 20.98 18.24 -3.26
C GLN A 125 21.90 18.31 -4.48
N ARG A 126 22.88 17.40 -4.56
CA ARG A 126 23.84 17.32 -5.67
C ARG A 126 23.20 16.79 -6.95
N PHE A 127 22.40 15.75 -6.85
CA PHE A 127 21.89 15.05 -8.03
C PHE A 127 20.50 15.51 -8.47
N ARG A 128 19.61 15.82 -7.52
CA ARG A 128 18.19 16.16 -7.71
C ARG A 128 17.76 17.30 -6.79
N PRO A 129 18.37 18.50 -6.91
CA PRO A 129 18.09 19.66 -6.06
C PRO A 129 16.60 20.05 -6.03
N GLU A 130 15.88 19.83 -7.12
CA GLU A 130 14.47 20.16 -7.26
C GLU A 130 13.56 19.27 -6.39
N ILE A 131 13.91 17.99 -6.20
CA ILE A 131 13.17 17.10 -5.29
C ILE A 131 13.34 17.58 -3.85
N LEU A 132 14.57 17.94 -3.47
CA LEU A 132 14.87 18.43 -2.13
C LEU A 132 14.14 19.75 -1.84
N ALA A 133 14.14 20.69 -2.78
CA ALA A 133 13.46 21.97 -2.64
C ALA A 133 11.94 21.79 -2.45
N ALA A 134 11.29 20.96 -3.27
CA ALA A 134 9.86 20.70 -3.17
C ALA A 134 9.49 19.95 -1.88
N ALA A 135 10.28 18.93 -1.50
CA ALA A 135 10.09 18.19 -0.24
C ALA A 135 10.20 19.13 0.99
N LYS A 136 11.16 20.07 0.96
CA LYS A 136 11.32 21.08 2.01
C LYS A 136 10.13 22.03 2.07
N ALA A 137 9.70 22.59 0.94
CA ALA A 137 8.55 23.47 0.88
C ALA A 137 7.26 22.78 1.38
N ALA A 138 7.04 21.53 0.96
CA ALA A 138 5.88 20.74 1.37
C ALA A 138 5.86 20.44 2.88
N LEU A 139 7.03 20.21 3.47
CA LEU A 139 7.18 19.97 4.90
C LEU A 139 6.99 21.26 5.72
N GLU A 140 7.56 22.38 5.27
CA GLU A 140 7.48 23.68 5.95
C GLU A 140 6.07 24.28 5.92
N ALA A 141 5.33 24.09 4.81
CA ALA A 141 3.93 24.50 4.69
C ALA A 141 2.93 23.44 5.21
N GLY A 142 3.43 22.29 5.66
CA GLY A 142 2.61 21.21 6.20
C GLY A 142 1.87 21.62 7.48
N LYS A 143 0.74 20.97 7.73
CA LYS A 143 -0.12 21.23 8.90
C LYS A 143 -0.27 19.98 9.75
N SER A 144 -0.22 20.16 11.06
CA SER A 144 -0.65 19.12 11.99
C SER A 144 -2.15 18.89 11.82
N ASP A 145 -2.52 17.63 11.61
CA ASP A 145 -3.89 17.16 11.41
C ASP A 145 -4.06 15.96 12.35
N LEU A 146 -4.75 16.20 13.48
CA LEU A 146 -4.84 15.26 14.61
C LEU A 146 -3.46 14.75 15.07
N ASP A 147 -3.18 13.47 14.85
CA ASP A 147 -1.96 12.76 15.23
C ASP A 147 -0.95 12.62 14.08
N PHE A 148 -1.20 13.25 12.92
CA PHE A 148 -0.31 13.19 11.76
C PHE A 148 0.06 14.57 11.20
N LEU A 149 1.18 14.61 10.47
CA LEU A 149 1.61 15.79 9.72
C LEU A 149 1.16 15.62 8.27
N ARG A 150 0.21 16.45 7.83
CA ARG A 150 -0.22 16.50 6.44
C ARG A 150 0.67 17.50 5.69
N LEU A 151 1.42 17.00 4.72
CA LEU A 151 2.24 17.85 3.84
C LEU A 151 1.36 18.80 3.02
N ASP A 152 1.91 19.96 2.64
CA ASP A 152 1.22 20.83 1.71
C ASP A 152 1.03 20.13 0.36
N SER A 153 -0.23 20.05 -0.07
CA SER A 153 -0.63 19.27 -1.24
C SER A 153 -0.06 19.85 -2.53
N ALA A 154 -0.09 21.18 -2.68
CA ALA A 154 0.36 21.84 -3.91
C ALA A 154 1.89 21.72 -4.07
N ALA A 155 2.64 22.00 -3.00
CA ALA A 155 4.10 21.89 -2.99
C ALA A 155 4.57 20.45 -3.21
N PHE A 156 3.90 19.46 -2.59
CA PHE A 156 4.29 18.06 -2.77
C PHE A 156 3.90 17.51 -4.15
N THR A 157 2.76 17.93 -4.71
CA THR A 157 2.34 17.56 -6.07
C THR A 157 3.29 18.09 -7.13
N ALA A 158 3.89 19.27 -6.91
CA ALA A 158 4.91 19.83 -7.81
C ALA A 158 6.26 19.09 -7.75
N CYS A 159 6.48 18.22 -6.76
CA CYS A 159 7.72 17.47 -6.61
C CYS A 159 7.88 16.41 -7.71
N PRO A 160 9.01 16.34 -8.43
CA PRO A 160 9.24 15.29 -9.41
C PRO A 160 9.14 13.88 -8.80
N SER A 161 8.38 13.01 -9.45
CA SER A 161 8.22 11.63 -9.02
C SER A 161 9.41 10.79 -9.50
N ASP A 162 10.36 10.50 -8.61
CA ASP A 162 11.45 9.56 -8.89
C ASP A 162 11.78 8.65 -7.68
N SER A 163 12.37 7.50 -7.96
CA SER A 163 12.86 6.56 -6.95
C SER A 163 14.21 7.01 -6.38
N ILE A 164 14.52 6.59 -5.15
CA ILE A 164 15.84 6.81 -4.55
C ILE A 164 16.95 6.13 -5.36
N ASP A 165 16.64 5.02 -6.01
CA ASP A 165 17.57 4.24 -6.83
C ASP A 165 18.12 5.09 -7.98
N TYR A 166 17.24 5.67 -8.80
CA TYR A 166 17.62 6.57 -9.91
C TYR A 166 18.10 7.95 -9.45
N ALA A 167 17.45 8.52 -8.43
CA ALA A 167 17.73 9.88 -7.98
C ALA A 167 19.12 9.98 -7.31
N VAL A 168 19.54 8.94 -6.58
CA VAL A 168 20.72 8.97 -5.72
C VAL A 168 21.61 7.75 -5.90
N MET A 169 21.09 6.53 -5.76
CA MET A 169 21.94 5.33 -5.60
C MET A 169 22.75 4.98 -6.84
N GLU A 170 22.21 5.16 -8.05
CA GLU A 170 22.94 4.97 -9.31
C GLU A 170 24.07 5.98 -9.53
N ARG A 171 24.00 7.15 -8.88
CA ARG A 171 24.89 8.30 -9.13
C ARG A 171 25.91 8.49 -8.02
N THR A 172 25.61 8.05 -6.80
CA THR A 172 26.46 8.25 -5.64
C THR A 172 27.68 7.34 -5.64
N SER A 173 28.83 7.87 -5.24
CA SER A 173 30.05 7.10 -4.98
C SER A 173 30.19 6.67 -3.51
N ALA A 174 29.23 7.06 -2.67
CA ALA A 174 29.22 6.82 -1.24
C ALA A 174 28.31 5.66 -0.82
N SER A 175 28.03 4.74 -1.75
CA SER A 175 27.19 3.58 -1.49
C SER A 175 27.99 2.37 -1.01
N ALA A 176 27.39 1.62 -0.10
CA ALA A 176 27.87 0.33 0.38
C ALA A 176 26.72 -0.68 0.35
N MET A 177 27.05 -1.96 0.25
CA MET A 177 26.09 -3.05 0.26
C MET A 177 26.41 -3.99 1.42
N VAL A 178 25.39 -4.36 2.19
CA VAL A 178 25.46 -5.48 3.13
C VAL A 178 24.74 -6.68 2.48
N GLN A 179 25.46 -7.78 2.29
CA GLN A 179 24.86 -9.02 1.82
C GLN A 179 23.93 -9.60 2.90
N ALA A 180 22.68 -9.87 2.51
CA ALA A 180 21.62 -10.29 3.41
C ALA A 180 20.94 -11.57 2.91
N ASP A 181 21.13 -12.68 3.63
CA ASP A 181 20.37 -13.92 3.42
C ASP A 181 19.24 -14.01 4.45
N ILE A 182 18.12 -13.37 4.11
CA ILE A 182 17.01 -13.12 5.04
C ILE A 182 15.70 -13.80 4.62
N GLY A 183 15.76 -14.65 3.59
CA GLY A 183 14.56 -15.21 2.97
C GLY A 183 13.62 -14.13 2.43
N TRP A 184 14.19 -13.14 1.75
CA TRP A 184 13.49 -11.97 1.20
C TRP A 184 12.65 -12.32 -0.03
N SER A 185 11.50 -11.67 -0.15
CA SER A 185 10.69 -11.56 -1.37
C SER A 185 10.01 -10.20 -1.41
N ASP A 186 9.93 -9.58 -2.58
CA ASP A 186 9.21 -8.31 -2.78
C ASP A 186 7.68 -8.48 -2.87
N VAL A 187 7.20 -9.74 -2.88
CA VAL A 187 5.77 -10.09 -3.00
C VAL A 187 5.13 -9.42 -4.23
N GLY A 188 5.91 -9.17 -5.29
CA GLY A 188 5.46 -8.42 -6.47
C GLY A 188 4.59 -9.21 -7.44
N SER A 189 4.23 -10.47 -7.13
CA SER A 189 3.36 -11.29 -7.98
C SER A 189 2.62 -12.38 -7.21
N TRP A 190 1.55 -12.90 -7.81
CA TRP A 190 0.85 -14.07 -7.29
C TRP A 190 1.73 -15.32 -7.20
N THR A 191 2.70 -15.46 -8.09
CA THR A 191 3.71 -16.52 -8.00
C THR A 191 4.57 -16.38 -6.74
N ALA A 192 4.97 -15.15 -6.38
CA ALA A 192 5.71 -14.92 -5.13
C ALA A 192 4.89 -15.31 -3.90
N LEU A 193 3.56 -15.08 -3.92
CA LEU A 193 2.66 -15.53 -2.86
C LEU A 193 2.52 -17.06 -2.81
N TRP A 194 2.55 -17.75 -3.95
CA TRP A 194 2.57 -19.20 -4.02
C TRP A 194 3.87 -19.81 -3.49
N GLU A 195 5.03 -19.23 -3.84
CA GLU A 195 6.32 -19.65 -3.30
C GLU A 195 6.42 -19.37 -1.80
N ALA A 196 5.76 -18.29 -1.36
CA ALA A 196 5.72 -17.88 0.03
C ALA A 196 4.68 -18.63 0.88
N GLY A 197 3.73 -19.33 0.27
CA GLY A 197 2.64 -20.00 0.98
C GLY A 197 3.03 -21.36 1.53
N ASP A 198 2.18 -21.88 2.42
CA ASP A 198 2.26 -23.27 2.89
C ASP A 198 1.71 -24.18 1.79
N GLN A 199 2.61 -24.93 1.16
CA GLN A 199 2.28 -25.81 0.04
C GLN A 199 1.85 -27.19 0.53
N ASP A 200 0.74 -27.70 -0.02
CA ASP A 200 0.30 -29.08 0.20
C ASP A 200 1.17 -30.11 -0.56
N ALA A 201 0.81 -31.40 -0.45
CA ALA A 201 1.53 -32.49 -1.14
C ALA A 201 1.53 -32.37 -2.68
N SER A 202 0.53 -31.70 -3.25
CA SER A 202 0.39 -31.42 -4.68
C SER A 202 0.94 -30.04 -5.07
N LYS A 203 1.64 -29.38 -4.15
CA LYS A 203 2.18 -28.02 -4.29
C LYS A 203 1.11 -26.94 -4.51
N ASN A 204 -0.09 -27.12 -3.99
CA ASN A 204 -1.09 -26.05 -3.97
C ASN A 204 -0.92 -25.17 -2.74
N VAL A 205 -1.22 -23.89 -2.89
CA VAL A 205 -1.39 -22.94 -1.79
C VAL A 205 -2.85 -22.50 -1.78
N VAL A 206 -3.50 -22.64 -0.64
CA VAL A 206 -4.94 -22.38 -0.49
C VAL A 206 -5.17 -21.37 0.62
N ARG A 207 -6.08 -20.41 0.37
CA ARG A 207 -6.57 -19.46 1.37
C ARG A 207 -8.08 -19.27 1.23
N GLY A 208 -8.82 -19.46 2.32
CA GLY A 208 -10.27 -19.30 2.33
C GLY A 208 -11.02 -20.60 2.03
N ASP A 209 -12.27 -20.47 1.60
CA ASP A 209 -13.16 -21.60 1.32
C ASP A 209 -12.91 -22.18 -0.09
N VAL A 210 -12.14 -23.26 -0.15
CA VAL A 210 -11.65 -23.84 -1.41
C VAL A 210 -11.76 -25.38 -1.42
N ASP A 211 -12.32 -25.93 -2.49
CA ASP A 211 -12.31 -27.38 -2.80
C ASP A 211 -11.40 -27.66 -4.00
N LEU A 212 -10.35 -28.47 -3.80
CA LEU A 212 -9.41 -28.88 -4.84
C LEU A 212 -9.56 -30.37 -5.14
N ARG A 213 -9.79 -30.71 -6.40
CA ARG A 213 -9.82 -32.11 -6.87
C ARG A 213 -8.91 -32.28 -8.07
N GLU A 214 -7.95 -33.19 -7.98
CA GLU A 214 -6.98 -33.42 -9.07
C GLU A 214 -6.22 -32.14 -9.50
N ALA A 215 -6.03 -31.19 -8.58
CA ALA A 215 -5.32 -29.94 -8.82
C ALA A 215 -3.88 -29.98 -8.30
N SER A 216 -2.94 -29.36 -9.02
CA SER A 216 -1.53 -29.32 -8.61
C SER A 216 -0.82 -28.03 -9.01
N GLY A 217 0.05 -27.52 -8.13
CA GLY A 217 0.84 -26.32 -8.40
C GLY A 217 0.03 -25.01 -8.40
N CYS A 218 -1.21 -25.01 -7.90
CA CYS A 218 -2.09 -23.85 -7.95
C CYS A 218 -1.93 -22.92 -6.75
N TYR A 219 -2.18 -21.63 -6.93
CA TYR A 219 -2.48 -20.68 -5.86
C TYR A 219 -3.96 -20.36 -5.92
N VAL A 220 -4.72 -20.66 -4.87
CA VAL A 220 -6.15 -20.41 -4.82
C VAL A 220 -6.51 -19.59 -3.58
N ARG A 221 -7.09 -18.41 -3.80
CA ARG A 221 -7.58 -17.51 -2.74
C ARG A 221 -9.06 -17.25 -2.97
N ALA A 222 -9.87 -17.55 -1.96
CA ALA A 222 -11.30 -17.30 -1.91
C ALA A 222 -11.59 -16.36 -0.75
N GLU A 223 -12.10 -15.16 -1.01
CA GLU A 223 -12.39 -14.18 0.04
C GLU A 223 -13.88 -14.02 0.32
N HIS A 224 -14.71 -14.10 -0.72
CA HIS A 224 -16.13 -13.81 -0.63
C HIS A 224 -16.99 -15.04 -0.93
N ARG A 225 -16.66 -15.83 -1.95
CA ARG A 225 -17.38 -17.06 -2.34
C ARG A 225 -16.43 -18.25 -2.33
N MET A 226 -17.00 -19.44 -2.14
CA MET A 226 -16.29 -20.69 -2.28
C MET A 226 -15.71 -20.84 -3.71
N VAL A 227 -14.46 -21.30 -3.82
CA VAL A 227 -13.83 -21.65 -5.11
C VAL A 227 -13.61 -23.16 -5.20
N ALA A 228 -14.14 -23.79 -6.24
CA ALA A 228 -13.86 -25.19 -6.54
C ALA A 228 -12.99 -25.31 -7.80
N ALA A 229 -11.86 -26.02 -7.73
CA ALA A 229 -10.96 -26.22 -8.86
C ALA A 229 -10.70 -27.72 -9.09
N LEU A 230 -11.08 -28.20 -10.28
CA LEU A 230 -11.06 -29.61 -10.64
C LEU A 230 -10.18 -29.85 -11.87
N GLY A 231 -9.17 -30.72 -11.75
CA GLY A 231 -8.31 -31.15 -12.87
C GLY A 231 -7.38 -30.06 -13.42
N VAL A 232 -7.14 -28.98 -12.68
CA VAL A 232 -6.34 -27.83 -13.13
C VAL A 232 -4.90 -27.86 -12.59
N ARG A 233 -3.97 -27.26 -13.33
CA ARG A 233 -2.56 -27.22 -12.92
C ARG A 233 -1.95 -25.85 -13.13
N ASP A 234 -1.05 -25.47 -12.23
CA ASP A 234 -0.24 -24.26 -12.32
C ASP A 234 -1.07 -22.99 -12.57
N LEU A 235 -2.25 -22.90 -11.95
CA LEU A 235 -3.10 -21.72 -12.02
C LEU A 235 -2.99 -20.84 -10.77
N VAL A 236 -3.16 -19.55 -10.98
CA VAL A 236 -3.52 -18.56 -9.96
C VAL A 236 -5.02 -18.30 -10.10
N ILE A 237 -5.77 -18.60 -9.05
CA ILE A 237 -7.21 -18.33 -8.94
C ILE A 237 -7.42 -17.43 -7.73
N VAL A 238 -7.90 -16.21 -7.94
CA VAL A 238 -8.16 -15.24 -6.88
C VAL A 238 -9.58 -14.75 -7.03
N GLU A 239 -10.43 -15.08 -6.06
CA GLU A 239 -11.78 -14.57 -5.92
C GLU A 239 -11.79 -13.55 -4.79
N THR A 240 -12.11 -12.30 -5.15
CA THR A 240 -12.45 -11.20 -4.24
C THR A 240 -13.92 -10.87 -4.39
N ASP A 241 -14.43 -9.95 -3.58
CA ASP A 241 -15.83 -9.53 -3.65
C ASP A 241 -16.17 -8.79 -4.96
N ASP A 242 -15.17 -8.13 -5.56
CA ASP A 242 -15.30 -7.29 -6.75
C ASP A 242 -14.79 -7.92 -8.06
N ALA A 243 -13.91 -8.94 -8.00
CA ALA A 243 -13.32 -9.54 -9.19
C ALA A 243 -12.91 -11.01 -9.00
N VAL A 244 -12.78 -11.71 -10.13
CA VAL A 244 -12.16 -13.05 -10.19
C VAL A 244 -11.02 -13.03 -11.20
N LEU A 245 -9.81 -13.35 -10.73
CA LEU A 245 -8.65 -13.58 -11.57
C LEU A 245 -8.44 -15.09 -11.74
N VAL A 246 -8.33 -15.55 -12.98
CA VAL A 246 -7.82 -16.87 -13.33
C VAL A 246 -6.69 -16.68 -14.33
N ALA A 247 -5.48 -17.07 -13.94
CA ALA A 247 -4.30 -16.92 -14.79
C ALA A 247 -3.41 -18.16 -14.69
N ASP A 248 -2.69 -18.44 -15.78
CA ASP A 248 -1.53 -19.31 -15.69
C ASP A 248 -0.48 -18.66 -14.78
N LYS A 249 0.06 -19.41 -13.83
CA LYS A 249 1.02 -18.92 -12.83
C LYS A 249 2.25 -18.29 -13.48
N SER A 250 2.68 -18.76 -14.65
CA SER A 250 3.82 -18.18 -15.38
C SER A 250 3.54 -16.79 -15.95
N ARG A 251 2.26 -16.42 -16.10
CA ARG A 251 1.79 -15.14 -16.65
C ARG A 251 1.33 -14.16 -15.57
N SER A 252 1.59 -14.45 -14.30
CA SER A 252 1.14 -13.62 -13.16
C SER A 252 1.57 -12.14 -13.23
N GLN A 253 2.63 -11.82 -13.96
CA GLN A 253 3.11 -10.45 -14.16
C GLN A 253 2.21 -9.64 -15.12
N GLU A 254 1.48 -10.31 -16.02
CA GLU A 254 0.61 -9.67 -17.01
C GLU A 254 -0.70 -9.14 -16.40
N VAL A 255 -0.97 -9.41 -15.12
CA VAL A 255 -2.11 -8.84 -14.38
C VAL A 255 -2.10 -7.31 -14.40
N LYS A 256 -0.92 -6.69 -14.52
CA LYS A 256 -0.80 -5.25 -14.69
C LYS A 256 -1.53 -4.73 -15.95
N GLU A 257 -1.50 -5.48 -17.05
CA GLU A 257 -2.17 -5.10 -18.30
C GLU A 257 -3.70 -5.15 -18.15
N VAL A 258 -4.19 -6.09 -17.32
CA VAL A 258 -5.62 -6.15 -16.95
C VAL A 258 -6.00 -4.91 -16.16
N VAL A 259 -5.21 -4.53 -15.15
CA VAL A 259 -5.43 -3.31 -14.35
C VAL A 259 -5.43 -2.05 -15.22
N GLU A 260 -4.47 -1.93 -16.15
CA GLU A 260 -4.41 -0.81 -17.10
C GLU A 260 -5.65 -0.76 -18.02
N THR A 261 -6.19 -1.92 -18.39
CA THR A 261 -7.44 -1.99 -19.16
C THR A 261 -8.64 -1.53 -18.34
N LEU A 262 -8.78 -1.99 -17.09
CA LEU A 262 -9.84 -1.53 -16.18
C LEU A 262 -9.81 -0.01 -16.01
N ALA A 263 -8.61 0.58 -15.88
CA ALA A 263 -8.44 2.02 -15.78
C ALA A 263 -8.93 2.77 -17.04
N ARG A 264 -8.61 2.26 -18.24
CA ARG A 264 -9.09 2.86 -19.50
C ARG A 264 -10.60 2.75 -19.67
N GLU A 265 -11.21 1.70 -19.13
CA GLU A 265 -12.65 1.47 -19.16
C GLU A 265 -13.40 2.21 -18.03
N ALA A 266 -12.71 3.03 -17.23
CA ALA A 266 -13.26 3.74 -16.08
C ALA A 266 -13.96 2.82 -15.05
N ARG A 267 -13.49 1.57 -14.97
CA ARG A 267 -13.92 0.58 -13.97
C ARG A 267 -13.27 0.86 -12.61
N THR A 268 -13.83 0.39 -11.51
CA THR A 268 -13.44 0.84 -10.15
C THR A 268 -12.65 -0.17 -9.32
N GLU A 269 -12.58 -1.44 -9.76
CA GLU A 269 -11.93 -2.58 -9.07
C GLU A 269 -10.44 -2.32 -8.81
N HIS A 270 -9.81 -1.46 -9.60
CA HIS A 270 -8.40 -1.08 -9.41
C HIS A 270 -8.20 0.11 -8.45
N VAL A 271 -9.27 0.77 -8.00
CA VAL A 271 -9.24 2.02 -7.22
C VAL A 271 -9.85 1.86 -5.84
N SER A 272 -11.00 1.20 -5.75
CA SER A 272 -11.80 1.13 -4.54
C SER A 272 -12.07 -0.31 -4.16
N HIS A 273 -11.64 -0.70 -2.97
CA HIS A 273 -12.18 -1.88 -2.32
C HIS A 273 -13.66 -1.64 -2.01
N SER A 274 -14.47 -2.69 -2.03
CA SER A 274 -15.87 -2.66 -1.58
C SER A 274 -16.05 -1.91 -0.25
N ARG A 275 -15.08 -2.02 0.67
CA ARG A 275 -15.06 -1.41 1.99
C ARG A 275 -14.07 -0.26 2.07
N VAL A 276 -14.58 0.89 2.51
CA VAL A 276 -13.83 2.13 2.61
C VAL A 276 -13.81 2.62 4.06
N TYR A 277 -12.61 2.67 4.63
CA TYR A 277 -12.40 3.12 6.01
C TYR A 277 -12.39 4.65 6.14
N ARG A 278 -12.92 5.12 7.28
CA ARG A 278 -13.00 6.52 7.69
C ARG A 278 -12.65 6.62 9.17
N PRO A 279 -12.29 7.83 9.67
CA PRO A 279 -12.01 8.01 11.11
C PRO A 279 -13.13 7.48 12.01
N TRP A 280 -14.40 7.73 11.62
CA TRP A 280 -15.61 7.29 12.33
C TRP A 280 -15.94 5.79 12.19
N GLY A 281 -15.29 5.03 11.30
CA GLY A 281 -15.67 3.64 11.03
C GLY A 281 -15.43 3.23 9.57
N TYR A 282 -16.42 2.65 8.91
CA TYR A 282 -16.35 2.33 7.49
C TYR A 282 -17.73 2.30 6.83
N TYR A 283 -17.78 2.44 5.51
CA TYR A 283 -18.89 2.00 4.70
C TYR A 283 -18.42 0.93 3.71
N GLU A 284 -19.34 0.10 3.26
CA GLU A 284 -19.08 -0.96 2.30
C GLU A 284 -20.23 -1.04 1.28
N SER A 285 -19.90 -1.02 -0.01
CA SER A 285 -20.90 -1.17 -1.07
C SER A 285 -21.30 -2.63 -1.18
N ILE A 286 -22.59 -2.93 -1.00
CA ILE A 286 -23.14 -4.29 -1.05
C ILE A 286 -23.69 -4.60 -2.44
N ASP A 287 -24.44 -3.65 -3.00
CA ASP A 287 -25.11 -3.80 -4.29
C ASP A 287 -25.32 -2.43 -4.93
N ALA A 288 -25.43 -2.38 -6.25
CA ALA A 288 -25.70 -1.17 -7.00
C ALA A 288 -26.39 -1.49 -8.33
N GLY A 289 -27.28 -0.60 -8.75
CA GLY A 289 -27.93 -0.65 -10.05
C GLY A 289 -28.13 0.76 -10.62
N GLU A 290 -28.85 0.85 -11.73
CA GLU A 290 -29.01 2.10 -12.48
C GLU A 290 -29.53 3.28 -11.64
N ARG A 291 -30.37 3.00 -10.64
CA ARG A 291 -31.02 4.04 -9.81
C ARG A 291 -30.92 3.80 -8.30
N PHE A 292 -30.07 2.87 -7.88
CA PHE A 292 -29.90 2.58 -6.46
C PHE A 292 -28.47 2.15 -6.11
N GLN A 293 -28.10 2.38 -4.85
CA GLN A 293 -26.88 1.84 -4.25
C GLN A 293 -27.19 1.41 -2.82
N VAL A 294 -26.71 0.24 -2.42
CA VAL A 294 -26.86 -0.28 -1.07
C VAL A 294 -25.50 -0.29 -0.38
N LYS A 295 -25.43 0.32 0.80
CA LYS A 295 -24.23 0.36 1.63
C LYS A 295 -24.47 -0.26 3.00
N ARG A 296 -23.49 -0.99 3.50
CA ARG A 296 -23.36 -1.36 4.91
C ARG A 296 -22.46 -0.34 5.58
N ILE A 297 -22.94 0.31 6.63
CA ILE A 297 -22.17 1.32 7.38
C ILE A 297 -21.94 0.81 8.80
N MET A 298 -20.71 0.93 9.28
CA MET A 298 -20.35 0.72 10.68
C MET A 298 -19.78 2.02 11.26
N VAL A 299 -20.37 2.49 12.35
CA VAL A 299 -19.92 3.69 13.08
C VAL A 299 -19.42 3.28 14.47
N LYS A 300 -18.18 3.66 14.79
CA LYS A 300 -17.55 3.39 16.09
C LYS A 300 -18.32 4.10 17.23
N PRO A 301 -18.26 3.59 18.47
CA PRO A 301 -18.85 4.25 19.63
C PRO A 301 -18.41 5.71 19.77
N GLY A 302 -19.36 6.63 19.95
CA GLY A 302 -19.10 8.07 20.13
C GLY A 302 -18.77 8.86 18.85
N GLU A 303 -18.61 8.18 17.72
CA GLU A 303 -18.28 8.81 16.44
C GLU A 303 -19.53 9.17 15.63
N ALA A 304 -19.36 10.03 14.62
CA ALA A 304 -20.44 10.51 13.79
C ALA A 304 -20.01 10.73 12.34
N LEU A 305 -20.95 10.59 11.41
CA LEU A 305 -20.78 11.09 10.06
C LEU A 305 -20.86 12.63 10.07
N SER A 306 -20.42 13.25 8.97
CA SER A 306 -20.57 14.70 8.77
C SER A 306 -22.05 15.07 8.69
N LEU A 307 -22.40 16.30 9.10
CA LEU A 307 -23.69 16.86 8.74
C LEU A 307 -23.67 17.16 7.23
N GLN A 308 -24.54 16.51 6.48
CA GLN A 308 -24.49 16.53 5.02
C GLN A 308 -25.88 16.60 4.38
N MET A 309 -25.90 16.79 3.07
CA MET A 309 -27.09 16.81 2.22
C MET A 309 -26.71 16.37 0.80
N HIS A 310 -27.68 15.88 0.04
CA HIS A 310 -27.55 15.48 -1.36
C HIS A 310 -28.60 16.17 -2.22
N HIS A 311 -28.25 16.57 -3.45
CA HIS A 311 -29.18 17.21 -4.38
C HIS A 311 -29.94 16.20 -5.24
N HIS A 312 -29.38 15.02 -5.49
CA HIS A 312 -29.90 14.11 -6.52
C HIS A 312 -30.37 12.75 -6.01
N ARG A 313 -30.22 12.47 -4.71
CA ARG A 313 -30.61 11.19 -4.10
C ARG A 313 -31.32 11.34 -2.77
N ALA A 314 -32.27 10.43 -2.54
CA ALA A 314 -32.82 10.15 -1.23
C ALA A 314 -32.13 8.93 -0.63
N GLU A 315 -32.28 8.74 0.68
CA GLU A 315 -31.70 7.61 1.39
C GLU A 315 -32.73 6.96 2.32
N HIS A 316 -32.65 5.63 2.47
CA HIS A 316 -33.38 4.88 3.47
C HIS A 316 -32.39 4.14 4.36
N TRP A 317 -32.47 4.38 5.65
CA TRP A 317 -31.56 3.84 6.65
C TRP A 317 -32.28 2.84 7.53
N VAL A 318 -31.70 1.65 7.73
CA VAL A 318 -32.21 0.61 8.63
C VAL A 318 -31.12 0.25 9.63
N VAL A 319 -31.39 0.42 10.92
CA VAL A 319 -30.45 0.05 11.98
C VAL A 319 -30.42 -1.47 12.10
N VAL A 320 -29.25 -2.07 11.90
CA VAL A 320 -29.05 -3.53 12.02
C VAL A 320 -28.74 -3.90 13.46
N SER A 321 -27.85 -3.14 14.12
CA SER A 321 -27.53 -3.35 15.53
C SER A 321 -27.02 -2.07 16.19
N GLY A 322 -27.28 -1.89 17.49
CA GLY A 322 -26.92 -0.70 18.26
C GLY A 322 -27.97 0.42 18.23
N THR A 323 -27.59 1.62 18.68
CA THR A 323 -28.49 2.78 18.76
C THR A 323 -27.96 3.95 17.93
N ALA A 324 -28.70 4.31 16.88
CA ALA A 324 -28.41 5.45 16.03
C ALA A 324 -29.11 6.71 16.55
N LYS A 325 -28.38 7.81 16.69
CA LYS A 325 -28.97 9.14 16.76
C LYS A 325 -28.95 9.75 15.37
N VAL A 326 -30.13 9.99 14.80
CA VAL A 326 -30.29 10.52 13.45
C VAL A 326 -30.82 11.94 13.53
N THR A 327 -30.09 12.87 12.94
CA THR A 327 -30.59 14.21 12.60
C THR A 327 -31.15 14.16 11.18
N ARG A 328 -32.36 14.67 10.98
CA ARG A 328 -33.04 14.79 9.68
C ARG A 328 -33.82 16.10 9.63
N GLY A 329 -33.30 17.08 8.90
CA GLY A 329 -33.77 18.46 8.94
C GLY A 329 -33.65 19.01 10.36
N ASP A 330 -34.77 19.47 10.90
CA ASP A 330 -34.87 19.98 12.27
C ASP A 330 -35.21 18.89 13.30
N GLU A 331 -35.47 17.66 12.86
CA GLU A 331 -35.79 16.54 13.75
C GLU A 331 -34.53 15.78 14.17
N VAL A 332 -34.47 15.39 15.44
CA VAL A 332 -33.47 14.45 15.97
C VAL A 332 -34.20 13.27 16.60
N LYS A 333 -33.89 12.06 16.17
CA LYS A 333 -34.50 10.82 16.66
C LYS A 333 -33.45 9.80 17.05
N LEU A 334 -33.77 8.99 18.07
CA LEU A 334 -33.03 7.77 18.35
C LEU A 334 -33.73 6.62 17.64
N LEU A 335 -32.96 5.81 16.93
CA LEU A 335 -33.40 4.59 16.28
C LEU A 335 -32.63 3.41 16.89
N SER A 336 -33.37 2.38 17.26
CA SER A 336 -32.87 1.11 17.78
C SER A 336 -32.89 0.05 16.68
N GLU A 337 -32.44 -1.16 17.01
CA GLU A 337 -32.38 -2.27 16.04
C GLU A 337 -33.72 -2.50 15.33
N ASN A 338 -33.64 -2.72 14.03
CA ASN A 338 -34.75 -2.92 13.10
C ASN A 338 -35.67 -1.69 12.90
N GLU A 339 -35.39 -0.55 13.53
CA GLU A 339 -36.03 0.72 13.19
C GLU A 339 -35.37 1.36 11.97
N SER A 340 -36.12 2.23 11.28
CA SER A 340 -35.66 2.84 10.03
C SER A 340 -36.09 4.29 9.88
N THR A 341 -35.43 4.99 8.97
CA THR A 341 -35.80 6.35 8.59
C THR A 341 -35.56 6.60 7.10
N TYR A 342 -36.46 7.37 6.50
CA TYR A 342 -36.29 7.92 5.16
C TYR A 342 -35.71 9.33 5.27
N ILE A 343 -34.68 9.61 4.47
CA ILE A 343 -34.01 10.89 4.30
C ILE A 343 -34.38 11.42 2.92
N PRO A 344 -35.26 12.45 2.83
CA PRO A 344 -35.62 13.05 1.56
C PRO A 344 -34.44 13.78 0.90
N ILE A 345 -34.54 13.96 -0.43
CA ILE A 345 -33.63 14.83 -1.20
C ILE A 345 -33.57 16.23 -0.56
N GLU A 346 -32.41 16.88 -0.63
CA GLU A 346 -32.17 18.23 -0.09
C GLU A 346 -32.43 18.39 1.42
N THR A 347 -32.50 17.26 2.16
CA THR A 347 -32.65 17.28 3.61
C THR A 347 -31.29 17.13 4.28
N LYS A 348 -30.92 18.09 5.13
CA LYS A 348 -29.73 17.98 5.99
C LYS A 348 -29.87 16.79 6.92
N HIS A 349 -28.87 15.93 7.00
CA HIS A 349 -28.93 14.75 7.84
C HIS A 349 -27.56 14.37 8.41
N ARG A 350 -27.58 13.63 9.52
CA ARG A 350 -26.39 13.12 10.22
C ARG A 350 -26.72 11.81 10.93
N LEU A 351 -25.81 10.84 10.84
CA LEU A 351 -25.80 9.63 11.65
C LEU A 351 -24.75 9.74 12.76
N GLU A 352 -25.15 9.54 14.01
CA GLU A 352 -24.24 9.48 15.17
C GLU A 352 -24.43 8.15 15.92
N ASN A 353 -23.33 7.54 16.38
CA ASN A 353 -23.39 6.42 17.31
C ASN A 353 -23.24 6.95 18.74
N VAL A 354 -24.34 7.00 19.48
CA VAL A 354 -24.37 7.42 20.90
C VAL A 354 -24.23 6.25 21.88
N GLY A 355 -24.12 5.03 21.36
CA GLY A 355 -23.92 3.82 22.13
C GLY A 355 -22.47 3.57 22.53
N LYS A 356 -22.27 2.47 23.27
CA LYS A 356 -20.94 1.97 23.68
C LYS A 356 -20.40 0.86 22.77
N GLU A 357 -21.27 0.30 21.93
CA GLU A 357 -20.95 -0.76 20.97
C GLU A 357 -20.98 -0.21 19.53
N PRO A 358 -20.31 -0.86 18.56
CA PRO A 358 -20.38 -0.46 17.15
C PRO A 358 -21.83 -0.45 16.63
N LEU A 359 -22.19 0.64 15.95
CA LEU A 359 -23.48 0.81 15.29
C LEU A 359 -23.38 0.29 13.87
N PHE A 360 -24.28 -0.61 13.46
CA PHE A 360 -24.37 -1.12 12.09
C PHE A 360 -25.67 -0.68 11.43
N LEU A 361 -25.59 -0.25 10.18
CA LEU A 361 -26.71 0.25 9.40
C LEU A 361 -26.66 -0.27 7.96
N ILE A 362 -27.82 -0.53 7.37
CA ILE A 362 -27.99 -0.62 5.92
C ILE A 362 -28.57 0.69 5.40
N GLU A 363 -27.88 1.27 4.43
CA GLU A 363 -28.32 2.45 3.69
C GLU A 363 -28.70 2.04 2.26
N VAL A 364 -29.89 2.42 1.83
CA VAL A 364 -30.33 2.31 0.44
C VAL A 364 -30.44 3.72 -0.12
N GLN A 365 -29.55 4.06 -1.04
CA GLN A 365 -29.60 5.31 -1.80
C GLN A 365 -30.46 5.11 -3.04
N SER A 366 -31.27 6.09 -3.41
CA SER A 366 -32.10 6.05 -4.62
C SER A 366 -32.18 7.43 -5.26
N GLY A 367 -31.90 7.51 -6.56
CA GLY A 367 -31.82 8.80 -7.25
C GLY A 367 -31.36 8.69 -8.70
N SER A 368 -31.32 9.83 -9.39
CA SER A 368 -30.79 9.94 -10.75
C SER A 368 -29.26 10.03 -10.80
N TYR A 369 -28.63 10.35 -9.67
CA TYR A 369 -27.19 10.43 -9.53
C TYR A 369 -26.78 10.05 -8.10
N LEU A 370 -25.78 9.18 -7.96
CA LEU A 370 -25.38 8.57 -6.69
C LEU A 370 -23.90 8.81 -6.35
N GLY A 371 -23.21 9.68 -7.10
CA GLY A 371 -21.80 9.99 -6.88
C GLY A 371 -21.53 10.64 -5.51
N GLU A 372 -20.34 10.41 -4.97
CA GLU A 372 -19.89 10.99 -3.69
C GLU A 372 -19.59 12.51 -3.78
N ASP A 373 -19.57 13.07 -4.99
CA ASP A 373 -19.47 14.51 -5.27
C ASP A 373 -20.80 15.26 -5.14
N ASP A 374 -21.94 14.55 -5.04
CA ASP A 374 -23.24 15.13 -4.67
C ASP A 374 -23.33 15.50 -3.17
N ILE A 375 -22.28 15.23 -2.40
CA ILE A 375 -22.28 15.42 -0.94
C ILE A 375 -21.90 16.87 -0.59
N VAL A 376 -22.88 17.64 -0.11
CA VAL A 376 -22.65 18.95 0.49
C VAL A 376 -22.41 18.79 1.99
N ARG A 377 -21.22 19.15 2.48
CA ARG A 377 -20.84 19.03 3.90
C ARG A 377 -20.96 20.36 4.62
N PHE A 378 -21.65 20.37 5.75
CA PHE A 378 -21.86 21.57 6.59
C PHE A 378 -20.96 21.57 7.83
N GLU A 379 -20.77 20.39 8.45
CA GLU A 379 -19.94 20.23 9.63
C GLU A 379 -19.22 18.88 9.59
N ASP A 380 -17.89 18.90 9.59
CA ASP A 380 -17.07 17.70 9.65
C ASP A 380 -16.09 17.76 10.82
N ARG A 381 -16.20 16.80 11.74
CA ARG A 381 -15.30 16.68 12.91
C ARG A 381 -13.88 16.26 12.51
N TYR A 382 -13.69 15.82 11.26
CA TYR A 382 -12.42 15.28 10.75
C TYR A 382 -11.80 16.13 9.63
N HIS A 383 -12.25 17.37 9.44
CA HIS A 383 -11.67 18.34 8.51
C HIS A 383 -11.48 17.83 7.06
N ARG A 384 -12.40 16.99 6.53
CA ARG A 384 -12.35 16.48 5.15
C ARG A 384 -13.01 17.41 4.13
N ASN A 385 -13.04 18.71 4.42
CA ASN A 385 -13.62 19.71 3.52
C ASN A 385 -12.66 20.09 2.40
#